data_AF-A0AA41WFM7-F1
#
_entry.id   AF-A0AA41WFM7-F1
#
_cell.length_a   1.000
_cell.length_b   1.000
_cell.length_c   1.000
_cell.angle_alpha   90.00
_cell.angle_beta   90.00
_cell.angle_gamma   90.00
#
_symmetry.space_group_name_H-M   'P 1'
#
loop_
_entity.id
_entity.type
_entity.pdbx_description
1 polymer ?
#
loop_
_entity_poly.entity_id
_entity_poly.type
_entity_poly.pdbx_seq_one_letter_code
_entity_poly.pdbx_strand_id
1 'polypeptide(L)'
;MSACVLGTENSRRVARLYLTSRRASRALVAILASAAGGWLLLALSPDRQMSKLVELVVPLAPAVVIGSGTWSPQGEIEDTSGRPLVPLRLLHLGGLLACAAATLALAGLASSGANTHWVLVRNLAGYTGLALIGARLQGSAFVATFSWALPVGYAVLVFAASERLERAWAWAGQPASRGSALAIAVALLVIGLALILPARNWQRASEGEVA
;
A
#
# COMPACT_ATOMS: atom_id res chain seq x y z
N MET A 1 31.27 25.35 -0.02
CA MET A 1 30.07 24.99 -0.81
C MET A 1 30.19 23.67 -1.59
N SER A 2 31.38 23.17 -1.95
CA SER A 2 31.51 21.92 -2.72
C SER A 2 31.16 20.61 -1.99
N ALA A 3 31.27 20.54 -0.66
CA ALA A 3 30.93 19.32 0.10
C ALA A 3 29.43 19.00 0.11
N CYS A 4 28.57 20.02 0.06
CA CYS A 4 27.11 19.85 0.03
C CYS A 4 26.63 19.27 -1.32
N VAL A 5 27.29 19.65 -2.42
CA VAL A 5 26.95 19.18 -3.77
C VAL A 5 27.33 17.70 -3.94
N LEU A 6 28.51 17.29 -3.47
CA LEU A 6 28.95 15.89 -3.48
C LEU A 6 28.03 14.98 -2.66
N GLY A 7 27.49 15.47 -1.54
CA GLY A 7 26.49 14.74 -0.75
C GLY A 7 25.19 14.50 -1.51
N THR A 8 24.73 15.47 -2.30
CA THR A 8 23.48 15.36 -3.08
C THR A 8 23.61 14.41 -4.27
N GLU A 9 24.75 14.40 -4.96
CA GLU A 9 24.99 13.49 -6.08
C GLU A 9 25.12 12.04 -5.63
N ASN A 10 25.81 11.79 -4.51
CA ASN A 10 25.90 10.45 -3.92
C ASN A 10 24.52 9.98 -3.43
N SER A 11 23.73 10.84 -2.79
CA SER A 11 22.35 10.49 -2.39
C SER A 11 21.47 10.18 -3.61
N ARG A 12 21.61 10.93 -4.71
CA ARG A 12 20.88 10.66 -5.97
C ARG A 12 21.31 9.34 -6.62
N ARG A 13 22.62 9.02 -6.63
CA ARG A 13 23.13 7.74 -7.14
C ARG A 13 22.66 6.56 -6.29
N VAL A 14 22.72 6.67 -4.97
CA VAL A 14 22.23 5.64 -4.05
C VAL A 14 20.73 5.47 -4.18
N ALA A 15 19.95 6.56 -4.26
CA ALA A 15 18.51 6.48 -4.50
C ALA A 15 18.19 5.84 -5.86
N ARG A 16 18.92 6.20 -6.91
CA ARG A 16 18.74 5.63 -8.25
C ARG A 16 19.07 4.14 -8.25
N LEU A 17 20.21 3.74 -7.71
CA LEU A 17 20.62 2.32 -7.55
C LEU A 17 19.63 1.54 -6.69
N TYR A 18 19.10 2.14 -5.62
CA TYR A 18 18.06 1.56 -4.78
C TYR A 18 16.79 1.32 -5.58
N LEU A 19 16.34 2.31 -6.37
CA LEU A 19 15.15 2.20 -7.22
C LEU A 19 15.32 1.17 -8.34
N THR A 20 16.47 1.10 -9.01
CA THR A 20 16.73 0.07 -10.03
C THR A 20 16.85 -1.33 -9.42
N SER A 21 17.47 -1.46 -8.23
CA SER A 21 17.63 -2.74 -7.53
C SER A 21 16.28 -3.30 -7.05
N ARG A 22 15.37 -2.46 -6.56
CA ARG A 22 14.08 -2.90 -5.96
C ARG A 22 12.97 -3.25 -6.94
N ARG A 23 13.26 -3.40 -8.24
CA ARG A 23 12.22 -3.62 -9.28
C ARG A 23 11.14 -2.52 -9.27
N ALA A 24 11.47 -1.30 -8.85
CA ALA A 24 10.53 -0.19 -8.73
C ALA A 24 9.79 0.09 -10.05
N SER A 25 10.50 -0.04 -11.18
CA SER A 25 9.91 0.09 -12.51
C SER A 25 8.83 -0.96 -12.78
N ARG A 26 9.01 -2.21 -12.33
CA ARG A 26 8.00 -3.27 -12.49
C ARG A 26 6.78 -3.02 -11.60
N ALA A 27 7.00 -2.51 -10.38
CA ALA A 27 5.90 -2.13 -9.48
C ALA A 27 5.09 -0.96 -10.05
N LEU A 28 5.76 0.06 -10.58
CA LEU A 28 5.11 1.19 -11.25
C LEU A 28 4.32 0.73 -12.48
N VAL A 29 4.90 -0.11 -13.35
CA VAL A 29 4.19 -0.67 -14.52
C VAL A 29 2.98 -1.48 -14.07
N ALA A 30 3.10 -2.30 -13.02
CA ALA A 30 1.98 -3.09 -12.50
C ALA A 30 0.86 -2.20 -11.93
N ILE A 31 1.20 -1.11 -11.21
CA ILE A 31 0.22 -0.13 -10.72
C ILE A 31 -0.48 0.58 -11.88
N LEU A 32 0.26 1.03 -12.88
CA LEU A 32 -0.30 1.70 -14.05
C LEU A 32 -1.20 0.74 -14.86
N ALA A 33 -0.76 -0.51 -15.04
CA ALA A 33 -1.56 -1.53 -15.72
C ALA A 33 -2.84 -1.86 -14.93
N SER A 34 -2.75 -1.94 -13.60
CA SER A 34 -3.92 -2.16 -12.72
C SER A 34 -4.91 -0.99 -12.81
N ALA A 35 -4.40 0.24 -12.82
CA ALA A 35 -5.22 1.44 -12.96
C ALA A 35 -5.87 1.54 -14.35
N ALA A 36 -5.15 1.22 -15.42
CA ALA A 36 -5.69 1.18 -16.77
C ALA A 36 -6.77 0.09 -16.92
N GLY A 37 -6.53 -1.11 -16.35
CA GLY A 37 -7.53 -2.18 -16.28
C GLY A 37 -8.75 -1.76 -15.47
N GLY A 38 -8.55 -1.10 -14.33
CA GLY A 38 -9.63 -0.56 -13.51
C GLY A 38 -10.46 0.50 -14.24
N TRP A 39 -9.81 1.40 -14.97
CA TRP A 39 -10.49 2.38 -15.82
C TRP A 39 -11.33 1.70 -16.91
N LEU A 40 -10.76 0.72 -17.61
CA LEU A 40 -11.47 -0.04 -18.62
C LEU A 40 -12.68 -0.78 -18.03
N LEU A 41 -12.51 -1.41 -16.87
CA LEU A 41 -13.61 -2.11 -16.18
C LEU A 41 -14.71 -1.15 -15.74
N LEU A 42 -14.38 0.04 -15.24
CA LEU A 42 -15.37 1.07 -14.90
C LEU A 42 -16.10 1.57 -16.15
N ALA A 43 -15.38 1.81 -17.25
CA ALA A 43 -15.96 2.28 -18.51
C ALA A 43 -16.89 1.23 -19.16
N LEU A 44 -16.57 -0.06 -19.01
CA LEU A 44 -17.36 -1.17 -19.53
C LEU A 44 -18.47 -1.64 -18.59
N SER A 45 -18.56 -1.10 -17.36
CA SER A 45 -19.55 -1.53 -16.37
C SER A 45 -20.95 -1.05 -16.77
N PRO A 46 -21.86 -1.95 -17.18
CA PRO A 46 -23.16 -1.55 -17.72
C PRO A 46 -24.17 -1.18 -16.63
N ASP A 47 -23.94 -1.64 -15.39
CA ASP A 47 -24.85 -1.46 -14.26
C ASP A 47 -24.15 -1.03 -12.96
N ARG A 48 -24.97 -0.62 -11.99
CA ARG A 48 -24.50 -0.16 -10.68
C ARG A 48 -23.89 -1.28 -9.85
N GLN A 49 -24.31 -2.53 -10.06
CA GLN A 49 -23.79 -3.67 -9.31
C GLN A 49 -22.36 -3.99 -9.74
N MET A 50 -22.09 -4.05 -11.06
CA MET A 50 -20.74 -4.25 -11.57
C MET A 50 -19.81 -3.12 -11.14
N SER A 51 -20.28 -1.87 -11.18
CA SER A 51 -19.50 -0.71 -10.72
C SER A 51 -19.04 -0.85 -9.26
N LYS A 52 -19.90 -1.32 -8.36
CA LYS A 52 -19.55 -1.59 -6.95
C LYS A 52 -18.52 -2.72 -6.80
N LEU A 53 -18.59 -3.75 -7.63
CA LEU A 53 -17.61 -4.84 -7.63
C LEU A 53 -16.24 -4.33 -8.10
N VAL A 54 -16.22 -3.48 -9.12
CA VAL A 54 -15.00 -2.85 -9.62
C VAL A 54 -14.41 -1.93 -8.54
N GLU A 55 -15.22 -1.14 -7.84
CA GLU A 55 -14.80 -0.33 -6.67
C GLU A 55 -14.21 -1.15 -5.52
N LEU A 56 -14.67 -2.39 -5.33
CA LEU A 56 -14.18 -3.30 -4.30
C LEU A 56 -12.86 -3.97 -4.71
N VAL A 57 -12.72 -4.37 -5.98
CA VAL A 57 -11.63 -5.25 -6.44
C VAL A 57 -10.46 -4.48 -7.05
N VAL A 58 -10.70 -3.41 -7.81
CA VAL A 58 -9.63 -2.66 -8.50
C VAL A 58 -8.53 -2.15 -7.55
N PRO A 59 -8.85 -1.59 -6.37
CA PRO A 59 -7.83 -1.11 -5.44
C PRO A 59 -6.96 -2.22 -4.83
N LEU A 60 -7.39 -3.48 -4.93
CA LEU A 60 -6.70 -4.65 -4.38
C LEU A 60 -5.38 -4.93 -5.10
N ALA A 61 -5.38 -4.85 -6.44
CA ALA A 61 -4.21 -5.12 -7.26
C ALA A 61 -3.00 -4.21 -6.92
N PRO A 62 -3.11 -2.87 -6.94
CA PRO A 62 -2.01 -1.99 -6.53
C PRO A 62 -1.65 -2.16 -5.05
N ALA A 63 -2.60 -2.42 -4.14
CA ALA A 63 -2.31 -2.68 -2.74
C ALA A 63 -1.42 -3.92 -2.54
N VAL A 64 -1.69 -5.00 -3.27
CA VAL A 64 -0.88 -6.23 -3.27
C VAL A 64 0.52 -5.98 -3.85
N VAL A 65 0.62 -5.19 -4.93
CA VAL A 65 1.91 -4.78 -5.52
C VAL A 65 2.74 -3.98 -4.50
N ILE A 66 2.11 -3.04 -3.79
CA ILE A 66 2.78 -2.25 -2.75
C ILE A 66 3.23 -3.15 -1.58
N GLY A 67 2.34 -4.02 -1.10
CA GLY A 67 2.63 -4.96 -0.01
C GLY A 67 3.77 -5.92 -0.32
N SER A 68 3.76 -6.53 -1.51
CA SER A 68 4.82 -7.45 -1.94
C SER A 68 6.19 -6.77 -2.10
N GLY A 69 6.21 -5.50 -2.51
CA GLY A 69 7.44 -4.68 -2.57
C GLY A 69 8.03 -4.30 -1.21
N THR A 70 7.34 -4.60 -0.11
CA THR A 70 7.85 -4.33 1.25
C THR A 70 8.79 -5.42 1.74
N TRP A 71 8.70 -6.63 1.19
CA TRP A 71 9.61 -7.72 1.54
C TRP A 71 10.96 -7.52 0.85
N SER A 72 12.00 -7.52 1.65
CA SER A 72 13.38 -7.42 1.20
C SER A 72 14.17 -8.42 2.03
N PRO A 73 14.73 -9.48 1.41
CA PRO A 73 15.56 -10.45 2.11
C PRO A 73 16.90 -9.86 2.58
N GLN A 74 17.12 -8.56 2.36
CA GLN A 74 18.31 -7.83 2.77
C GLN A 74 18.22 -7.24 4.20
N GLY A 75 17.22 -7.60 5.01
CA GLY A 75 17.09 -7.10 6.39
C GLY A 75 18.37 -7.28 7.23
N GLU A 76 19.06 -8.41 7.08
CA GLU A 76 20.37 -8.68 7.72
C GLU A 76 21.52 -7.83 7.14
N ILE A 77 21.40 -7.35 5.90
CA ILE A 77 22.39 -6.47 5.26
C ILE A 77 22.14 -5.00 5.65
N GLU A 78 20.89 -4.62 5.92
CA GLU A 78 20.55 -3.28 6.40
C GLU A 78 21.06 -3.05 7.84
N ASP A 79 21.12 -4.07 8.69
CA ASP A 79 21.69 -3.99 10.05
C ASP A 79 23.22 -3.79 10.06
N THR A 80 23.92 -4.26 9.02
CA THR A 80 25.37 -4.03 8.84
C THR A 80 25.68 -2.73 8.10
N SER A 81 24.68 -2.10 7.50
CA SER A 81 24.82 -0.83 6.80
C SER A 81 24.70 0.33 7.78
N GLY A 82 25.78 1.10 8.00
CA GLY A 82 25.79 2.27 8.90
C GLY A 82 24.86 3.44 8.51
N ARG A 83 23.93 3.26 7.56
CA ARG A 83 23.00 4.29 7.08
C ARG A 83 21.54 3.84 7.24
N PRO A 84 20.67 4.67 7.84
CA PRO A 84 19.25 4.34 7.95
C PRO A 84 18.60 4.37 6.56
N LEU A 85 18.20 3.21 6.04
CA LEU A 85 17.48 3.06 4.76
C LEU A 85 15.96 3.21 4.90
N VAL A 86 15.48 3.29 6.15
CA VAL A 86 14.07 3.54 6.52
C VAL A 86 13.42 4.71 5.78
N PRO A 87 14.01 5.93 5.71
CA PRO A 87 13.38 7.04 5.00
C PRO A 87 13.23 6.79 3.50
N LEU A 88 14.20 6.11 2.86
CA LEU A 88 14.10 5.73 1.45
C LEU A 88 12.99 4.70 1.21
N ARG A 89 12.82 3.75 2.14
CA ARG A 89 11.72 2.77 2.10
C ARG A 89 10.37 3.44 2.23
N LEU A 90 10.21 4.36 3.18
CA LEU A 90 8.97 5.13 3.36
C LEU A 90 8.69 6.03 2.15
N LEU A 91 9.71 6.69 1.61
CA LEU A 91 9.55 7.52 0.41
C LEU A 91 9.13 6.69 -0.80
N HIS A 92 9.70 5.50 -0.96
CA HIS A 92 9.34 4.58 -2.04
C HIS A 92 7.90 4.07 -1.89
N LEU A 93 7.50 3.61 -0.70
CA LEU A 93 6.14 3.13 -0.44
C LEU A 93 5.12 4.26 -0.54
N GLY A 94 5.42 5.42 0.04
CA GLY A 94 4.59 6.62 -0.06
C GLY A 94 4.44 7.08 -1.51
N GLY A 95 5.51 7.04 -2.30
CA GLY A 95 5.48 7.36 -3.73
C GLY A 95 4.61 6.40 -4.53
N LEU A 96 4.74 5.08 -4.31
CA LEU A 96 3.89 4.09 -4.97
C LEU A 96 2.42 4.25 -4.57
N LEU A 97 2.14 4.47 -3.28
CA LEU A 97 0.79 4.68 -2.77
C LEU A 97 0.17 5.97 -3.34
N ALA A 98 0.93 7.07 -3.39
CA ALA A 98 0.48 8.34 -3.96
C ALA A 98 0.19 8.21 -5.46
N CYS A 99 1.07 7.54 -6.21
CA CYS A 99 0.85 7.27 -7.63
C CYS A 99 -0.41 6.41 -7.85
N ALA A 100 -0.57 5.33 -7.09
CA ALA A 100 -1.75 4.47 -7.17
C ALA A 100 -3.03 5.21 -6.78
N ALA A 101 -2.99 6.05 -5.73
CA ALA A 101 -4.13 6.86 -5.32
C ALA A 101 -4.51 7.89 -6.40
N ALA A 102 -3.52 8.57 -6.99
CA ALA A 102 -3.76 9.55 -8.05
C ALA A 102 -4.37 8.90 -9.30
N THR A 103 -3.85 7.76 -9.74
CA THR A 103 -4.37 7.08 -10.94
C THR A 103 -5.76 6.52 -10.71
N LEU A 104 -6.04 5.93 -9.54
CA LEU A 104 -7.38 5.47 -9.18
C LEU A 104 -8.37 6.63 -8.98
N ALA A 105 -7.92 7.75 -8.42
CA ALA A 105 -8.75 8.93 -8.29
C ALA A 105 -9.14 9.48 -9.66
N LEU A 106 -8.19 9.59 -10.59
CA LEU A 106 -8.46 9.98 -11.97
C LEU A 106 -9.42 9.00 -12.66
N ALA A 107 -9.26 7.70 -12.43
CA ALA A 107 -10.16 6.69 -12.99
C ALA A 107 -11.59 6.82 -12.44
N GLY A 108 -11.73 7.07 -11.14
CA GLY A 108 -13.03 7.29 -10.51
C GLY A 108 -13.69 8.61 -10.92
N LEU A 109 -12.91 9.67 -11.13
CA LEU A 109 -13.42 10.95 -11.64
C LEU A 109 -13.93 10.86 -13.08
N ALA A 110 -13.35 9.96 -13.88
CA ALA A 110 -13.81 9.69 -15.24
C ALA A 110 -15.05 8.77 -15.29
N SER A 111 -15.43 8.16 -14.16
CA SER A 111 -16.60 7.28 -14.08
C SER A 111 -17.89 8.07 -13.83
N SER A 112 -19.03 7.48 -14.18
CA SER A 112 -20.35 8.08 -13.96
C SER A 112 -20.83 8.00 -12.49
N GLY A 113 -20.07 7.34 -11.62
CA GLY A 113 -20.41 7.11 -10.22
C GLY A 113 -20.07 8.30 -9.33
N ALA A 114 -21.06 8.79 -8.58
CA ALA A 114 -20.84 9.85 -7.60
C ALA A 114 -19.90 9.36 -6.49
N ASN A 115 -18.76 10.03 -6.32
CA ASN A 115 -17.72 9.74 -5.32
C ASN A 115 -16.95 8.43 -5.50
N THR A 116 -16.99 7.80 -6.67
CA THR A 116 -16.21 6.58 -6.97
C THR A 116 -14.71 6.78 -6.71
N HIS A 117 -14.16 7.95 -7.02
CA HIS A 117 -12.75 8.28 -6.74
C HIS A 117 -12.40 8.16 -5.25
N TRP A 118 -13.28 8.60 -4.35
CA TRP A 118 -13.08 8.50 -2.91
C TRP A 118 -13.17 7.06 -2.41
N VAL A 119 -14.09 6.25 -2.95
CA VAL A 119 -14.20 4.82 -2.61
C VAL A 119 -12.92 4.09 -3.00
N LEU A 120 -12.41 4.32 -4.21
CA LEU A 120 -11.19 3.68 -4.71
C LEU A 120 -9.97 4.05 -3.87
N VAL A 121 -9.78 5.33 -3.54
CA VAL A 121 -8.65 5.80 -2.73
C VAL A 121 -8.73 5.25 -1.30
N ARG A 122 -9.92 5.27 -0.68
CA ARG A 122 -10.13 4.69 0.66
C ARG A 122 -9.83 3.19 0.66
N ASN A 123 -10.36 2.45 -0.30
CA ASN A 123 -10.17 1.01 -0.42
C ASN A 123 -8.70 0.67 -0.66
N LEU A 124 -8.00 1.44 -1.50
CA LEU A 124 -6.55 1.32 -1.69
C LEU A 124 -5.79 1.48 -0.36
N ALA A 125 -6.10 2.50 0.42
CA ALA A 125 -5.45 2.74 1.71
C ALA A 125 -5.63 1.57 2.68
N GLY A 126 -6.87 1.10 2.87
CA GLY A 126 -7.16 0.00 3.78
C GLY A 126 -6.59 -1.34 3.32
N TYR A 127 -6.69 -1.68 2.03
CA TYR A 127 -6.09 -2.90 1.48
C TYR A 127 -4.55 -2.86 1.55
N THR A 128 -3.95 -1.69 1.36
CA THR A 128 -2.50 -1.53 1.55
C THR A 128 -2.15 -1.83 3.00
N GLY A 129 -2.86 -1.24 3.96
CA GLY A 129 -2.69 -1.56 5.39
C GLY A 129 -2.77 -3.06 5.68
N LEU A 130 -3.79 -3.75 5.15
CA LEU A 130 -3.95 -5.21 5.28
C LEU A 130 -2.78 -5.99 4.65
N ALA A 131 -2.29 -5.56 3.49
CA ALA A 131 -1.14 -6.18 2.83
C ALA A 131 0.13 -6.03 3.68
N LEU A 132 0.34 -4.85 4.28
CA LEU A 132 1.47 -4.59 5.18
C LEU A 132 1.39 -5.40 6.48
N ILE A 133 0.20 -5.49 7.09
CA ILE A 133 -0.04 -6.33 8.27
C ILE A 133 0.21 -7.80 7.93
N GLY A 134 -0.34 -8.29 6.82
CA GLY A 134 -0.12 -9.66 6.34
C GLY A 134 1.37 -9.95 6.13
N ALA A 135 2.09 -9.02 5.48
CA ALA A 135 3.52 -9.12 5.28
C ALA A 135 4.33 -9.16 6.60
N ARG A 136 3.82 -8.62 7.71
CA ARG A 136 4.50 -8.71 9.01
C ARG A 136 4.25 -10.03 9.73
N LEU A 137 3.03 -10.58 9.61
CA LEU A 137 2.60 -11.79 10.32
C LEU A 137 3.27 -13.07 9.80
N GLN A 138 3.77 -13.08 8.56
CA GLN A 138 4.10 -14.31 7.84
C GLN A 138 5.60 -14.71 7.87
N GLY A 139 6.47 -13.98 8.58
CA GLY A 139 7.88 -14.38 8.78
C GLY A 139 8.76 -14.44 7.50
N SER A 140 10.07 -14.69 7.65
CA SER A 140 11.06 -14.51 6.57
C SER A 140 10.89 -15.45 5.35
N ALA A 141 10.30 -16.64 5.51
CA ALA A 141 10.18 -17.63 4.44
C ALA A 141 8.83 -17.63 3.69
N PHE A 142 7.78 -16.98 4.24
CA PHE A 142 6.40 -17.12 3.73
C PHE A 142 5.82 -15.81 3.17
N VAL A 143 6.46 -14.67 3.44
CA VAL A 143 5.94 -13.31 3.14
C VAL A 143 5.89 -12.97 1.65
N ALA A 144 6.82 -13.49 0.84
CA ALA A 144 6.81 -13.22 -0.60
C ALA A 144 5.59 -13.85 -1.30
N THR A 145 5.09 -14.98 -0.79
CA THR A 145 4.05 -15.77 -1.45
C THR A 145 2.65 -15.51 -0.90
N PHE A 146 2.49 -14.89 0.28
CA PHE A 146 1.18 -14.79 0.96
C PHE A 146 0.78 -13.39 1.46
N SER A 147 1.55 -12.33 1.19
CA SER A 147 1.17 -10.94 1.54
C SER A 147 -0.16 -10.49 0.90
N TRP A 148 -0.56 -11.15 -0.20
CA TRP A 148 -1.85 -10.92 -0.86
C TRP A 148 -3.02 -11.64 -0.19
N ALA A 149 -2.79 -12.69 0.59
CA ALA A 149 -3.87 -13.54 1.10
C ALA A 149 -4.78 -12.81 2.08
N LEU A 150 -4.21 -11.92 2.90
CA LEU A 150 -4.99 -11.13 3.86
C LEU A 150 -5.91 -10.10 3.17
N PRO A 151 -5.41 -9.22 2.29
CA PRO A 151 -6.28 -8.29 1.58
C PRO A 151 -7.24 -9.00 0.60
N VAL A 152 -6.81 -10.06 -0.09
CA VAL A 152 -7.69 -10.84 -1.00
C VAL A 152 -8.76 -11.60 -0.22
N GLY A 153 -8.39 -12.28 0.87
CA GLY A 153 -9.33 -12.98 1.74
C GLY A 153 -10.36 -12.04 2.34
N TYR A 154 -9.95 -10.83 2.74
CA TYR A 154 -10.87 -9.78 3.18
C TYR A 154 -11.81 -9.32 2.05
N ALA A 155 -11.30 -9.07 0.84
CA ALA A 155 -12.14 -8.71 -0.31
C ALA A 155 -13.18 -9.79 -0.64
N VAL A 156 -12.79 -11.06 -0.62
CA VAL A 156 -13.68 -12.21 -0.82
C VAL A 156 -14.73 -12.29 0.30
N LEU A 157 -14.34 -12.07 1.55
CA LEU A 157 -15.26 -12.05 2.69
C LEU A 157 -16.31 -10.93 2.54
N VAL A 158 -15.90 -9.74 2.13
CA VAL A 158 -16.81 -8.60 1.89
C VAL A 158 -17.74 -8.89 0.72
N PHE A 159 -17.21 -9.47 -0.36
CA PHE A 159 -18.00 -9.89 -1.53
C PHE A 159 -19.06 -10.94 -1.16
N ALA A 160 -18.68 -11.98 -0.43
CA ALA A 160 -19.59 -13.04 0.02
C ALA A 160 -20.63 -12.54 1.03
N ALA A 161 -20.38 -11.42 1.69
CA ALA A 161 -21.28 -10.82 2.67
C ALA A 161 -22.08 -9.64 2.10
N SER A 162 -22.52 -9.73 0.83
CA SER A 162 -23.29 -8.70 0.12
C SER A 162 -24.47 -8.14 0.91
N GLU A 163 -25.12 -8.96 1.74
CA GLU A 163 -26.26 -8.58 2.59
C GLU A 163 -25.87 -7.86 3.89
N ARG A 164 -24.57 -7.76 4.22
CA ARG A 164 -24.07 -7.26 5.51
C ARG A 164 -23.11 -6.07 5.36
N LEU A 165 -23.11 -5.42 4.20
CA LEU A 165 -22.24 -4.27 3.90
C LEU A 165 -22.47 -3.06 4.83
N GLU A 166 -23.64 -3.00 5.46
CA GLU A 166 -23.99 -2.04 6.51
C GLU A 166 -23.06 -2.09 7.73
N ARG A 167 -22.48 -3.27 8.03
CA ARG A 167 -21.67 -3.48 9.24
C ARG A 167 -20.29 -2.84 9.12
N ALA A 168 -19.78 -2.30 10.23
CA ALA A 168 -18.50 -1.59 10.27
C ALA A 168 -17.31 -2.40 9.73
N TRP A 169 -17.27 -3.72 9.94
CA TRP A 169 -16.20 -4.57 9.44
C TRP A 169 -16.14 -4.66 7.91
N ALA A 170 -17.28 -4.47 7.22
CA ALA A 170 -17.40 -4.52 5.75
C ALA A 170 -17.13 -3.16 5.10
N TRP A 171 -16.26 -2.35 5.73
CA TRP A 171 -15.96 -0.97 5.35
C TRP A 171 -15.62 -0.79 3.86
N ALA A 172 -14.98 -1.77 3.21
CA ALA A 172 -14.60 -1.68 1.80
C ALA A 172 -15.79 -1.62 0.84
N GLY A 173 -16.93 -2.23 1.23
CA GLY A 173 -18.18 -2.17 0.45
C GLY A 173 -19.10 -1.01 0.83
N GLN A 174 -18.73 -0.18 1.82
CA GLN A 174 -19.55 0.94 2.26
C GLN A 174 -19.43 2.14 1.31
N PRO A 175 -20.48 2.98 1.19
CA PRO A 175 -20.43 4.19 0.37
C PRO A 175 -19.38 5.20 0.88
N ALA A 176 -18.93 6.11 0.00
CA ALA A 176 -17.93 7.13 0.33
C ALA A 176 -18.34 8.07 1.48
N SER A 177 -19.65 8.28 1.69
CA SER A 177 -20.18 9.16 2.74
C SER A 177 -20.00 8.63 4.17
N ARG A 178 -19.70 7.34 4.34
CA ARG A 178 -19.52 6.73 5.67
C ARG A 178 -18.12 7.04 6.21
N GLY A 179 -18.04 8.01 7.13
CA GLY A 179 -16.79 8.38 7.80
C GLY A 179 -16.13 7.23 8.58
N SER A 180 -16.91 6.30 9.14
CA SER A 180 -16.38 5.10 9.82
C SER A 180 -15.55 4.22 8.90
N ALA A 181 -15.93 4.09 7.63
CA ALA A 181 -15.19 3.29 6.67
C ALA A 181 -13.82 3.93 6.35
N LEU A 182 -13.78 5.26 6.25
CA LEU A 182 -12.53 6.00 6.09
C LEU A 182 -11.63 5.83 7.32
N ALA A 183 -12.19 5.96 8.53
CA ALA A 183 -11.44 5.79 9.77
C ALA A 183 -10.79 4.41 9.86
N ILE A 184 -11.51 3.34 9.51
CA ILE A 184 -10.97 1.98 9.52
C ILE A 184 -9.85 1.82 8.47
N ALA A 185 -10.05 2.32 7.24
CA ALA A 185 -9.04 2.25 6.20
C ALA A 185 -7.74 2.97 6.59
N VAL A 186 -7.86 4.18 7.15
CA VAL A 186 -6.71 4.96 7.65
C VAL A 186 -6.04 4.25 8.82
N ALA A 187 -6.82 3.72 9.78
CA ALA A 187 -6.27 2.98 10.92
C ALA A 187 -5.46 1.76 10.46
N LEU A 188 -5.99 0.96 9.53
CA LEU A 188 -5.28 -0.18 8.96
C LEU A 188 -3.99 0.22 8.27
N LEU A 189 -4.01 1.33 7.51
CA LEU A 189 -2.80 1.85 6.85
C LEU A 189 -1.75 2.27 7.88
N VAL A 190 -2.14 3.03 8.90
CA VAL A 190 -1.24 3.49 9.97
C VAL A 190 -0.65 2.30 10.73
N ILE A 191 -1.47 1.31 11.10
CA ILE A 191 -1.02 0.08 11.77
C ILE A 191 -0.02 -0.66 10.88
N GLY A 192 -0.35 -0.87 9.60
CA GLY A 192 0.53 -1.56 8.65
C GLY A 192 1.87 -0.85 8.45
N LEU A 193 1.87 0.48 8.36
CA LEU A 193 3.09 1.29 8.29
C LEU A 193 3.91 1.18 9.58
N ALA A 194 3.26 1.28 10.75
CA ALA A 194 3.92 1.18 12.05
C ALA A 194 4.63 -0.18 12.23
N LEU A 195 4.02 -1.26 11.77
CA LEU A 195 4.59 -2.62 11.83
C LEU A 195 5.82 -2.82 10.93
N ILE A 196 6.00 -1.96 9.93
CA ILE A 196 7.11 -2.02 8.97
C ILE A 196 8.29 -1.13 9.39
N LEU A 197 8.06 -0.16 10.27
CA LEU A 197 9.12 0.64 10.86
C LEU A 197 9.97 -0.25 11.78
N PRO A 198 11.31 -0.26 11.64
CA PRO A 198 12.16 -0.98 12.58
C PRO A 198 11.99 -0.37 13.97
N ALA A 199 11.79 -1.22 14.97
CA ALA A 199 11.68 -0.86 16.39
C ALA A 199 13.04 -0.43 16.96
N ARG A 200 13.72 0.54 16.35
CA ARG A 200 15.08 0.96 16.75
C ARG A 200 15.10 1.79 18.03
N ASN A 201 13.93 2.12 18.56
CA ASN A 201 13.76 3.13 19.60
C ASN A 201 13.77 2.53 21.01
N TRP A 202 13.45 1.24 21.16
CA TRP A 202 13.34 0.59 22.47
C TRP A 202 14.69 0.07 23.00
N GLN A 203 15.58 -0.45 22.14
CA GLN A 203 16.87 -1.02 22.59
C GLN A 203 17.86 0.04 23.10
N ARG A 204 17.86 1.26 22.54
CA ARG A 204 18.74 2.33 23.05
C ARG A 204 18.32 2.88 24.41
N ALA A 205 17.02 2.82 24.72
CA ALA A 205 16.52 3.23 26.04
C ALA A 205 16.96 2.22 27.12
N SER A 206 16.93 0.91 26.80
CA SER A 206 17.42 -0.13 27.71
C SER A 206 18.95 -0.18 27.86
N GLU A 207 19.71 0.22 26.83
CA GLU A 207 21.18 0.25 26.90
C GLU A 207 21.72 1.53 27.57
N GLY A 208 20.98 2.64 27.51
CA GLY A 208 21.35 3.91 28.15
C GLY A 208 21.12 3.95 29.67
N GLU A 209 20.42 2.96 30.23
CA GLU A 209 20.17 2.84 31.67
C GLU A 209 21.23 2.00 32.41
N VAL A 210 22.22 1.48 31.68
CA VAL A 210 23.32 0.64 32.22
C VAL A 210 24.69 1.33 32.14
N ALA A 211 24.73 2.64 31.85
CA ALA A 211 25.97 3.42 31.74
C ALA A 211 26.16 4.40 32.89
#